data_AF-A0AAN6KPX5-F1
#
_entry.id   AF-A0AAN6KPX5-F1
#
_cell.length_a   1.000
_cell.length_b   1.000
_cell.length_c   1.000
_cell.angle_alpha   90.00
_cell.angle_beta   90.00
_cell.angle_gamma   90.00
#
_symmetry.space_group_name_H-M   'P 1'
#
loop_
_entity.id
_entity.type
_entity.pdbx_description
1 polymer ?
#
loop_
_entity_poly.entity_id
_entity_poly.type
_entity_poly.pdbx_seq_one_letter_code
_entity_poly.pdbx_strand_id
1 'polypeptide(L)'
;MAPSISIREHVRWLPDAATEPTTTLVLTSAKGNFVDIRIFKPTGLNTKSEENVLPLSRLDWAFAGTSSSTPQHDKDGKAFSHSTWKHWVSSRTRDVDGVSDEGDMIPMPDGRTLEKGSNTDPETGEVSEYEELWWEAPVKVVESGEGGGGEGMNSCVVLRLQDDEHEARGVVVRVGQYVEGVLRVGESFSLERWEWKGRGKGEGWQRLVRMGDLWLPCGPAMDEKRLKEGGEVKYGAYVWEVVELSHF
;
A
#
# COMPACT_ATOMS: atom_id res chain seq x y z
N MET A 1 -2.90 9.47 12.98
CA MET A 1 -4.25 9.04 12.56
C MET A 1 -4.43 7.57 12.93
N ALA A 2 -5.62 6.99 12.81
CA ALA A 2 -5.73 5.53 12.89
C ALA A 2 -5.12 4.91 11.61
N PRO A 3 -4.41 3.78 11.68
CA PRO A 3 -4.01 3.04 10.48
C PRO A 3 -5.21 2.65 9.62
N SER A 4 -5.06 2.64 8.30
CA SER A 4 -6.15 2.44 7.35
C SER A 4 -5.84 1.42 6.26
N ILE A 5 -6.90 0.87 5.68
CA ILE A 5 -6.88 -0.09 4.58
C ILE A 5 -7.84 0.44 3.52
N SER A 6 -7.33 1.18 2.55
CA SER A 6 -8.14 1.85 1.53
C SER A 6 -8.18 1.00 0.26
N ILE A 7 -9.38 0.69 -0.23
CA ILE A 7 -9.60 -0.05 -1.47
C ILE A 7 -10.26 0.89 -2.48
N ARG A 8 -9.65 1.01 -3.66
CA ARG A 8 -10.24 1.82 -4.73
C ARG A 8 -11.41 1.06 -5.36
N GLU A 9 -12.58 1.68 -5.34
CA GLU A 9 -13.79 1.14 -5.98
C GLU A 9 -13.83 1.49 -7.47
N HIS A 10 -13.38 2.71 -7.83
CA HIS A 10 -13.19 3.12 -9.21
C HIS A 10 -12.29 4.35 -9.35
N VAL A 11 -11.83 4.56 -10.58
CA VAL A 11 -11.15 5.75 -11.07
C VAL A 11 -11.84 6.25 -12.35
N ARG A 12 -11.83 7.56 -12.57
CA ARG A 12 -12.10 8.17 -13.88
C ARG A 12 -11.18 9.34 -14.14
N TRP A 13 -10.79 9.49 -15.39
CA TRP A 13 -10.22 10.71 -15.95
C TRP A 13 -11.36 11.48 -16.60
N LEU A 14 -11.57 12.75 -16.25
CA LEU A 14 -12.75 13.47 -16.75
C LEU A 14 -12.58 13.86 -18.23
N PRO A 15 -13.63 13.70 -19.07
CA PRO A 15 -15.03 13.41 -18.74
C PRO A 15 -15.44 11.92 -18.81
N ASP A 16 -14.48 11.00 -18.86
CA ASP A 16 -14.75 9.58 -19.11
C ASP A 16 -15.53 8.90 -17.97
N ALA A 17 -16.12 7.74 -18.31
CA ALA A 17 -16.87 6.93 -17.37
C ALA A 17 -15.95 6.29 -16.33
N ALA A 18 -16.46 6.13 -15.10
CA ALA A 18 -15.77 5.42 -14.03
C ALA A 18 -15.54 3.95 -14.37
N THR A 19 -14.31 3.49 -14.16
CA THR A 19 -13.92 2.09 -14.30
C THR A 19 -12.99 1.69 -13.15
N GLU A 20 -12.81 0.39 -12.92
CA GLU A 20 -11.79 -0.09 -11.98
C GLU A 20 -11.00 -1.22 -12.62
N PRO A 21 -9.94 -0.91 -13.40
CA PRO A 21 -9.17 -1.92 -14.11
C PRO A 21 -8.22 -2.68 -13.18
N THR A 22 -8.00 -2.26 -11.94
CA THR A 22 -7.00 -2.83 -11.03
C THR A 22 -7.59 -3.36 -9.73
N THR A 23 -6.85 -4.23 -9.05
CA THR A 23 -7.05 -4.54 -7.63
C THR A 23 -6.19 -3.59 -6.80
N THR A 24 -6.62 -2.34 -6.67
CA THR A 24 -5.89 -1.31 -5.90
C THR A 24 -6.16 -1.46 -4.41
N LEU A 25 -5.08 -1.49 -3.64
CA LEU A 25 -5.07 -1.50 -2.18
C LEU A 25 -4.01 -0.51 -1.72
N VAL A 26 -4.35 0.29 -0.71
CA VAL A 26 -3.42 1.19 -0.04
C VAL A 26 -3.45 0.89 1.44
N LEU A 27 -2.29 0.60 2.01
CA LEU A 27 -2.10 0.52 3.45
C LEU A 27 -1.44 1.79 3.94
N THR A 28 -2.05 2.46 4.93
CA THR A 28 -1.47 3.67 5.53
C THR A 28 -1.32 3.50 7.05
N SER A 29 -0.13 3.77 7.57
CA SER A 29 0.19 3.69 8.99
C SER A 29 -0.31 4.91 9.78
N ALA A 30 -0.23 4.86 11.11
CA ALA A 30 -0.67 5.96 11.96
C ALA A 30 0.17 7.24 11.76
N LYS A 31 1.45 7.07 11.42
CA LYS A 31 2.40 8.15 11.09
C LYS A 31 2.40 8.54 9.61
N GLY A 32 1.49 8.00 8.80
CA GLY A 32 1.35 8.34 7.38
C GLY A 32 2.31 7.62 6.45
N ASN A 33 3.00 6.55 6.88
CA ASN A 33 3.76 5.72 5.95
C ASN A 33 2.77 4.90 5.13
N PHE A 34 2.91 4.86 3.81
CA PHE A 34 1.97 4.15 2.96
C PHE A 34 2.65 3.27 1.92
N VAL A 35 1.92 2.24 1.47
CA VAL A 35 2.20 1.45 0.28
C VAL A 35 0.92 1.42 -0.55
N ASP A 36 1.01 1.77 -1.83
CA ASP A 36 -0.06 1.69 -2.84
C ASP A 36 0.36 0.69 -3.93
N ILE A 37 -0.44 -0.36 -4.13
CA ILE A 37 -0.21 -1.36 -5.18
C ILE A 37 -1.45 -1.49 -6.06
N ARG A 38 -1.27 -1.21 -7.35
CA ARG A 38 -2.30 -1.24 -8.41
C ARG A 38 -1.94 -2.32 -9.43
N ILE A 39 -2.65 -3.45 -9.37
CA ILE A 39 -2.41 -4.59 -10.26
C ILE A 39 -3.60 -4.76 -11.18
N PHE A 40 -3.38 -4.82 -12.50
CA PHE A 40 -4.46 -5.03 -13.46
C PHE A 40 -5.24 -6.31 -13.14
N LYS A 41 -6.56 -6.23 -13.15
CA LYS A 41 -7.45 -7.39 -13.02
C LYS A 41 -7.19 -8.38 -14.17
N PRO A 42 -7.39 -9.69 -13.96
CA PRO A 42 -7.18 -10.67 -15.02
C PRO A 42 -8.08 -10.38 -16.23
N THR A 43 -7.50 -10.33 -17.42
CA THR A 43 -8.24 -10.29 -18.68
C THR A 43 -8.37 -11.72 -19.23
N GLY A 44 -9.60 -12.21 -19.48
CA GLY A 44 -9.85 -13.51 -20.10
C GLY A 44 -9.50 -14.76 -19.26
N LEU A 45 -9.27 -15.90 -19.94
CA LEU A 45 -8.87 -17.20 -19.36
C LEU A 45 -7.41 -17.17 -18.91
N ASN A 46 -7.06 -16.29 -17.98
CA ASN A 46 -5.75 -16.36 -17.34
C ASN A 46 -5.70 -17.64 -16.50
N THR A 47 -4.83 -18.57 -16.90
CA THR A 47 -4.45 -19.73 -16.12
C THR A 47 -4.04 -19.27 -14.73
N LYS A 48 -4.58 -19.89 -13.67
CA LYS A 48 -4.14 -19.66 -12.29
C LYS A 48 -2.61 -19.70 -12.29
N SER A 49 -1.96 -18.61 -11.92
CA SER A 49 -0.51 -18.65 -11.77
C SER A 49 -0.19 -19.55 -10.60
N GLU A 50 0.84 -20.38 -10.76
CA GLU A 50 1.36 -21.15 -9.65
C GLU A 50 1.87 -20.18 -8.57
N GLU A 51 1.56 -20.48 -7.31
CA GLU A 51 2.07 -19.77 -6.13
C GLU A 51 1.77 -18.26 -6.03
N ASN A 52 0.74 -17.77 -6.72
CA ASN A 52 0.33 -16.35 -6.75
C ASN A 52 1.45 -15.41 -7.24
N VAL A 53 2.32 -15.90 -8.12
CA VAL A 53 3.35 -15.10 -8.80
C VAL A 53 2.77 -14.52 -10.08
N LEU A 54 2.88 -13.22 -10.29
CA LEU A 54 2.41 -12.52 -11.49
C LEU A 54 3.58 -11.82 -12.20
N PRO A 55 3.56 -11.71 -13.54
CA PRO A 55 4.57 -10.96 -14.26
C PRO A 55 4.42 -9.45 -14.01
N LEU A 56 5.53 -8.71 -14.03
CA LEU A 56 5.51 -7.24 -13.88
C LEU A 56 4.71 -6.53 -14.97
N SER A 57 4.45 -7.16 -16.13
CA SER A 57 3.55 -6.63 -17.16
C SER A 57 2.09 -6.51 -16.71
N ARG A 58 1.73 -7.07 -15.54
CA ARG A 58 0.41 -6.90 -14.89
C ARG A 58 0.38 -5.78 -13.86
N LEU A 59 1.51 -5.14 -13.59
CA LEU A 59 1.61 -3.99 -12.71
C LEU A 59 1.20 -2.74 -13.47
N ASP A 60 0.20 -2.02 -12.96
CA ASP A 60 -0.13 -0.68 -13.43
C ASP A 60 0.80 0.34 -12.76
N TRP A 61 0.79 0.32 -11.43
CA TRP A 61 1.63 1.17 -10.60
C TRP A 61 1.78 0.56 -9.21
N ALA A 62 2.96 0.69 -8.63
CA ALA A 62 3.19 0.48 -7.22
C ALA A 62 4.22 1.48 -6.72
N PHE A 63 3.94 2.07 -5.56
CA PHE A 63 4.80 3.06 -4.93
C PHE A 63 4.51 3.11 -3.43
N ALA A 64 5.44 3.70 -2.68
CA ALA A 64 5.34 3.84 -1.25
C ALA A 64 6.07 5.09 -0.79
N GLY A 65 5.71 5.59 0.39
CA GLY A 65 6.32 6.80 0.94
C GLY A 65 5.57 7.32 2.15
N THR A 66 5.46 8.65 2.24
CA THR A 66 4.76 9.32 3.34
C THR A 66 3.63 10.20 2.84
N SER A 67 2.50 10.14 3.55
CA SER A 67 1.33 10.97 3.31
C SER A 67 1.18 12.04 4.40
N SER A 68 0.64 13.18 4.03
CA SER A 68 0.21 14.21 4.97
C SER A 68 -1.14 14.77 4.53
N SER A 69 -1.95 15.26 5.46
CA SER A 69 -3.29 15.76 5.15
C SER A 69 -3.61 16.99 5.98
N THR A 70 -4.16 18.01 5.33
CA THR A 70 -4.54 19.28 5.95
C THR A 70 -6.05 19.46 5.83
N PRO A 71 -6.80 19.56 6.93
CA PRO A 71 -8.24 19.82 6.87
C PRO A 71 -8.55 21.16 6.21
N GLN A 72 -9.57 21.18 5.36
CA GLN A 72 -10.05 22.34 4.63
C GLN A 72 -11.59 22.37 4.60
N HIS A 73 -12.14 23.50 4.16
CA HIS A 73 -13.57 23.67 3.92
C HIS A 73 -13.78 24.31 2.56
N ASP A 74 -14.76 23.83 1.81
CA ASP A 74 -15.14 24.47 0.55
C ASP A 74 -15.91 25.78 0.80
N LYS A 75 -16.27 26.46 -0.30
CA LYS A 75 -17.04 27.72 -0.27
C LYS A 75 -18.40 27.60 0.44
N ASP A 76 -18.95 26.40 0.50
CA ASP A 76 -20.26 26.08 1.09
C ASP A 76 -20.09 25.58 2.55
N GLY A 77 -18.87 25.58 3.07
CA GLY A 77 -18.53 25.15 4.42
C GLY A 77 -18.45 23.63 4.59
N LYS A 78 -18.42 22.85 3.50
CA LYS A 78 -18.27 21.40 3.57
C LYS A 78 -16.80 21.06 3.83
N ALA A 79 -16.55 20.26 4.87
CA ALA A 79 -15.21 19.82 5.22
C ALA A 79 -14.67 18.79 4.21
N PHE A 80 -13.39 18.95 3.88
CA PHE A 80 -12.58 17.97 3.14
C PHE A 80 -11.14 18.02 3.69
N SER A 81 -10.24 17.20 3.18
CA SER A 81 -8.80 17.32 3.49
C SER A 81 -8.00 17.39 2.20
N HIS A 82 -7.02 18.28 2.15
CA HIS A 82 -6.04 18.28 1.08
C HIS A 82 -4.88 17.37 1.49
N SER A 83 -4.62 16.34 0.70
CA SER A 83 -3.64 15.31 0.98
C SER A 83 -2.49 15.36 -0.02
N THR A 84 -1.28 15.09 0.47
CA THR A 84 -0.07 15.00 -0.35
C THR A 84 0.66 13.71 -0.04
N TRP A 85 1.22 13.07 -1.08
CA TRP A 85 1.95 11.81 -0.98
C TRP A 85 3.34 11.98 -1.58
N LYS A 86 4.36 11.95 -0.72
CA LYS A 86 5.76 12.03 -1.13
C LYS A 86 6.31 10.63 -1.35
N HIS A 87 6.89 10.41 -2.52
CA HIS A 87 7.36 9.09 -2.93
C HIS A 87 8.73 8.77 -2.30
N TRP A 88 8.87 7.55 -1.80
CA TRP A 88 10.13 6.97 -1.34
C TRP A 88 10.67 5.94 -2.33
N VAL A 89 9.77 5.19 -2.94
CA VAL A 89 10.07 4.17 -3.95
C VAL A 89 8.90 4.11 -4.91
N SER A 90 9.20 4.00 -6.20
CA SER A 90 8.20 3.91 -7.27
C SER A 90 8.63 2.87 -8.29
N SER A 91 7.66 2.18 -8.88
CA SER A 91 7.88 1.29 -10.03
C SER A 91 8.11 2.07 -11.33
N ARG A 92 7.53 3.27 -11.46
CA ARG A 92 7.57 4.07 -12.70
C ARG A 92 8.83 4.92 -12.84
N THR A 93 9.44 5.33 -11.73
CA THR A 93 10.65 6.16 -11.74
C THR A 93 11.65 5.73 -10.66
N ARG A 94 12.94 5.90 -10.96
CA ARG A 94 14.06 5.78 -10.00
C ARG A 94 14.24 7.07 -9.22
N ASP A 95 14.08 8.20 -9.91
CA ASP A 95 14.15 9.51 -9.33
C ASP A 95 12.79 9.84 -8.73
N VAL A 96 12.69 9.60 -7.42
CA VAL A 96 11.52 9.94 -6.62
C VAL A 96 11.70 11.28 -5.91
N ASP A 97 12.88 11.89 -6.01
CA ASP A 97 13.18 13.13 -5.32
C ASP A 97 12.37 14.26 -5.98
N GLY A 98 11.49 14.90 -5.21
CA GLY A 98 10.55 15.90 -5.73
C GLY A 98 9.30 15.32 -6.40
N VAL A 99 9.15 13.99 -6.48
CA VAL A 99 7.89 13.37 -6.90
C VAL A 99 6.90 13.40 -5.73
N SER A 100 5.79 14.10 -5.94
CA SER A 100 4.68 14.16 -5.00
C SER A 100 3.37 14.15 -5.78
N ASP A 101 2.43 13.35 -5.31
CA ASP A 101 1.03 13.45 -5.74
C ASP A 101 0.25 14.29 -4.72
N GLU A 102 -0.88 14.85 -5.15
CA GLU A 102 -1.78 15.61 -4.29
C GLU A 102 -3.24 15.45 -4.73
N GLY A 103 -4.16 15.57 -3.79
CA GLY A 103 -5.58 15.38 -4.03
C GLY A 103 -6.44 15.82 -2.86
N ASP A 104 -7.68 16.24 -3.17
CA ASP A 104 -8.69 16.63 -2.20
C ASP A 104 -9.54 15.41 -1.83
N MET A 105 -9.50 15.03 -0.56
CA MET A 105 -10.21 13.91 0.04
C MET A 105 -11.55 14.38 0.60
N ILE A 106 -12.63 14.07 -0.11
CA ILE A 106 -13.99 14.54 0.17
C ILE A 106 -14.82 13.39 0.76
N PRO A 107 -15.18 13.43 2.06
CA PRO A 107 -16.05 12.43 2.66
C PRO A 107 -17.44 12.41 2.02
N MET A 108 -17.95 11.20 1.79
CA MET A 108 -19.26 10.93 1.21
C MET A 108 -20.25 10.45 2.28
N PRO A 109 -21.57 10.72 2.13
CA PRO A 109 -22.58 10.35 3.14
C PRO A 109 -22.69 8.85 3.44
N ASP A 110 -22.24 8.00 2.52
CA ASP A 110 -22.27 6.55 2.62
C ASP A 110 -20.97 5.96 3.21
N GLY A 111 -20.07 6.81 3.71
CA GLY A 111 -18.82 6.41 4.35
C GLY A 111 -17.64 6.20 3.38
N ARG A 112 -17.84 6.44 2.08
CA ARG A 112 -16.75 6.46 1.10
C ARG A 112 -16.01 7.79 1.11
N THR A 113 -14.86 7.82 0.45
CA THR A 113 -14.09 9.05 0.22
C THR A 113 -13.88 9.25 -1.28
N LEU A 114 -14.31 10.40 -1.79
CA LEU A 114 -14.02 10.82 -3.16
C LEU A 114 -12.74 11.65 -3.14
N GLU A 115 -11.69 11.13 -3.76
CA GLU A 115 -10.48 11.88 -4.06
C GLU A 115 -10.65 12.60 -5.39
N LYS A 116 -10.21 13.86 -5.44
CA LYS A 116 -10.10 14.64 -6.68
C LYS A 116 -8.71 15.22 -6.81
N GLY A 117 -8.13 15.14 -8.01
CA GLY A 117 -6.83 15.73 -8.28
C GLY A 117 -6.64 16.04 -9.75
N SER A 118 -5.45 16.49 -10.10
CA SER A 118 -5.00 16.65 -11.48
C SER A 118 -3.66 15.96 -11.64
N ASN A 119 -3.52 15.12 -12.66
CA ASN A 119 -2.23 14.48 -12.97
C ASN A 119 -2.14 14.22 -14.47
N THR A 120 -0.97 13.80 -14.94
CA THR A 120 -0.79 13.37 -16.33
C THR A 120 -1.53 12.06 -16.53
N ASP A 121 -2.54 12.07 -17.41
CA ASP A 121 -3.26 10.87 -17.80
C ASP A 121 -2.30 9.94 -18.57
N PRO A 122 -2.13 8.67 -18.12
CA PRO A 122 -1.21 7.74 -18.76
C PRO A 122 -1.61 7.34 -20.19
N GLU A 123 -2.87 7.48 -20.59
CA GLU A 123 -3.33 7.14 -21.94
C GLU A 123 -3.06 8.28 -22.93
N THR A 124 -3.33 9.52 -22.53
CA THR A 124 -3.18 10.70 -23.39
C THR A 124 -1.82 11.40 -23.26
N GLY A 125 -1.16 11.27 -22.11
CA GLY A 125 0.05 12.02 -21.77
C GLY A 125 -0.21 13.50 -21.44
N GLU A 126 -1.47 13.90 -21.30
CA GLU A 126 -1.88 15.28 -20.98
C GLU A 126 -2.32 15.40 -19.52
N VAL A 127 -2.16 16.59 -18.93
CA VAL A 127 -2.67 16.86 -17.59
C VAL A 127 -4.19 16.90 -17.62
N SER A 128 -4.82 16.02 -16.86
CA SER A 128 -6.27 15.88 -16.77
C SER A 128 -6.71 15.79 -15.31
N GLU A 129 -7.95 16.23 -15.05
CA GLU A 129 -8.61 16.02 -13.77
C GLU A 129 -8.98 14.55 -13.62
N TYR A 130 -8.78 14.00 -12.43
CA TYR A 130 -9.19 12.64 -12.10
C TYR A 130 -10.06 12.63 -10.85
N GLU A 131 -10.85 11.57 -10.74
CA GLU A 131 -11.56 11.23 -9.51
C GLU A 131 -11.34 9.75 -9.17
N GLU A 132 -11.04 9.48 -7.90
CA GLU A 132 -10.92 8.13 -7.35
C GLU A 132 -11.92 7.97 -6.19
N LEU A 133 -12.71 6.90 -6.19
CA LEU A 133 -13.63 6.60 -5.09
C LEU A 133 -13.04 5.47 -4.24
N TRP A 134 -12.92 5.75 -2.95
CA TRP A 134 -12.25 4.89 -1.99
C TRP A 134 -13.22 4.36 -0.93
N TRP A 135 -13.08 3.07 -0.62
CA TRP A 135 -13.72 2.41 0.50
C TRP A 135 -12.69 2.04 1.57
N GLU A 136 -12.96 2.41 2.82
CA GLU A 136 -12.14 2.02 3.96
C GLU A 136 -12.58 0.65 4.50
N ALA A 137 -11.73 -0.37 4.26
CA ALA A 137 -11.97 -1.70 4.76
C ALA A 137 -11.73 -1.78 6.27
N PRO A 138 -12.58 -2.49 7.03
CA PRO A 138 -12.38 -2.65 8.46
C PRO A 138 -11.09 -3.45 8.75
N VAL A 139 -10.33 -2.97 9.72
CA VAL A 139 -9.15 -3.67 10.24
C VAL A 139 -9.62 -4.87 11.07
N LYS A 140 -9.02 -6.03 10.81
CA LYS A 140 -9.31 -7.28 11.53
C LYS A 140 -8.13 -7.67 12.40
N VAL A 141 -8.45 -8.13 13.61
CA VAL A 141 -7.48 -8.67 14.55
C VAL A 141 -6.88 -9.95 13.98
N VAL A 142 -5.54 -10.02 14.00
CA VAL A 142 -4.79 -11.22 13.63
C VAL A 142 -4.50 -12.01 14.89
N GLU A 143 -5.12 -13.18 15.01
CA GLU A 143 -4.94 -14.06 16.17
C GLU A 143 -3.57 -14.76 16.13
N SER A 144 -2.52 -14.15 16.67
CA SER A 144 -1.18 -14.76 16.74
C SER A 144 -1.19 -16.11 17.49
N GLY A 145 -0.75 -17.19 16.82
CA GLY A 145 -0.81 -18.57 17.30
C GLY A 145 -0.11 -18.83 18.65
N GLU A 146 -0.74 -19.73 19.42
CA GLU A 146 -0.42 -20.36 20.72
C GLU A 146 -0.07 -19.47 21.93
N GLY A 147 -1.00 -19.42 22.91
CA GLY A 147 -0.64 -19.36 24.33
C GLY A 147 -0.94 -18.08 25.14
N GLY A 148 -1.68 -17.09 24.63
CA GLY A 148 -1.98 -15.88 25.40
C GLY A 148 -3.45 -15.49 25.37
N GLY A 149 -4.15 -15.62 26.50
CA GLY A 149 -5.49 -15.07 26.73
C GLY A 149 -5.49 -13.55 26.86
N GLY A 150 -4.80 -12.85 25.97
CA GLY A 150 -4.89 -11.39 25.82
C GLY A 150 -5.92 -11.05 24.75
N GLU A 151 -6.68 -9.97 24.94
CA GLU A 151 -7.50 -9.37 23.89
C GLU A 151 -6.60 -9.10 22.68
N GLY A 152 -6.91 -9.72 21.54
CA GLY A 152 -6.09 -9.55 20.34
C GLY A 152 -6.13 -8.09 19.89
N MET A 153 -4.98 -7.43 19.87
CA MET A 153 -4.84 -6.08 19.34
C MET A 153 -4.47 -6.13 17.87
N ASN A 154 -4.91 -5.14 17.09
CA ASN A 154 -4.39 -4.94 15.75
C ASN A 154 -2.95 -4.45 15.85
N SER A 155 -2.17 -4.72 14.80
CA SER A 155 -0.79 -4.26 14.71
C SER A 155 -0.58 -3.47 13.43
N CYS A 156 0.20 -2.41 13.55
CA CYS A 156 0.79 -1.72 12.43
C CYS A 156 2.31 -1.82 12.51
N VAL A 157 2.94 -2.25 11.41
CA VAL A 157 4.38 -2.40 11.30
C VAL A 157 4.82 -1.69 10.03
N VAL A 158 5.87 -0.89 10.09
CA VAL A 158 6.50 -0.30 8.92
C VAL A 158 7.98 -0.62 8.93
N LEU A 159 8.44 -1.28 7.87
CA LEU A 159 9.85 -1.52 7.59
C LEU A 159 10.27 -0.64 6.43
N ARG A 160 11.44 -0.01 6.53
CA ARG A 160 11.98 0.85 5.47
C ARG A 160 13.42 0.48 5.17
N LEU A 161 13.75 0.47 3.88
CA LEU A 161 15.11 0.31 3.37
C LEU A 161 15.52 1.58 2.62
N GLN A 162 16.74 2.03 2.90
CA GLN A 162 17.54 2.89 2.03
C GLN A 162 18.99 2.44 2.08
N ASP A 163 19.53 2.12 0.92
CA ASP A 163 20.93 1.78 0.71
C ASP A 163 21.35 2.43 -0.61
N ASP A 164 21.94 3.61 -0.50
CA ASP A 164 22.30 4.43 -1.66
C ASP A 164 23.48 3.83 -2.44
N GLU A 165 24.33 3.02 -1.80
CA GLU A 165 25.46 2.34 -2.45
C GLU A 165 24.95 1.30 -3.46
N HIS A 166 23.88 0.58 -3.12
CA HIS A 166 23.26 -0.44 -3.96
C HIS A 166 22.01 0.05 -4.71
N GLU A 167 21.74 1.36 -4.68
CA GLU A 167 20.55 1.98 -5.26
C GLU A 167 19.25 1.27 -4.84
N ALA A 168 19.15 0.91 -3.56
CA ALA A 168 18.05 0.13 -3.02
C ALA A 168 17.15 0.97 -2.11
N ARG A 169 15.86 1.03 -2.43
CA ARG A 169 14.82 1.66 -1.61
C ARG A 169 13.62 0.74 -1.52
N GLY A 170 13.04 0.62 -0.33
CA GLY A 170 11.89 -0.25 -0.13
C GLY A 170 11.08 0.14 1.09
N VAL A 171 9.80 -0.22 1.07
CA VAL A 171 8.87 -0.04 2.19
C VAL A 171 8.00 -1.29 2.29
N VAL A 172 7.81 -1.79 3.51
CA VAL A 172 6.80 -2.80 3.85
C VAL A 172 5.89 -2.20 4.92
N VAL A 173 4.58 -2.24 4.69
CA VAL A 173 3.56 -1.81 5.63
C VAL A 173 2.66 -2.99 5.96
N ARG A 174 2.44 -3.21 7.26
CA ARG A 174 1.35 -4.05 7.77
C ARG A 174 0.31 -3.16 8.43
N VAL A 175 -0.96 -3.43 8.13
CA VAL A 175 -2.10 -2.92 8.90
C VAL A 175 -3.05 -4.09 9.16
N GLY A 176 -3.13 -4.49 10.43
CA GLY A 176 -3.96 -5.62 10.85
C GLY A 176 -3.70 -6.88 10.03
N GLN A 177 -4.70 -7.26 9.23
CA GLN A 177 -4.74 -8.46 8.39
C GLN A 177 -4.04 -8.34 7.04
N TYR A 178 -3.51 -7.19 6.65
CA TYR A 178 -2.81 -7.03 5.37
C TYR A 178 -1.35 -6.65 5.56
N VAL A 179 -0.51 -7.17 4.67
CA VAL A 179 0.88 -6.72 4.48
C VAL A 179 1.10 -6.45 3.01
N GLU A 180 1.60 -5.25 2.70
CA GLU A 180 2.08 -4.90 1.37
C GLU A 180 3.53 -4.43 1.46
N GLY A 181 4.31 -4.76 0.45
CA GLY A 181 5.68 -4.31 0.35
C GLY A 181 6.09 -4.07 -1.09
N VAL A 182 6.96 -3.09 -1.27
CA VAL A 182 7.62 -2.75 -2.53
C VAL A 182 9.12 -2.56 -2.31
N LEU A 183 9.92 -2.98 -3.29
CA LEU A 183 11.37 -2.88 -3.25
C LEU A 183 11.88 -2.57 -4.66
N ARG A 184 12.74 -1.55 -4.76
CA ARG A 184 13.53 -1.25 -5.95
C ARG A 184 15.01 -1.41 -5.63
N VAL A 185 15.76 -2.06 -6.53
CA VAL A 185 17.22 -2.17 -6.51
C VAL A 185 17.71 -1.88 -7.93
N GLY A 186 18.28 -0.69 -8.14
CA GLY A 186 18.60 -0.21 -9.49
C GLY A 186 17.38 -0.26 -10.42
N GLU A 187 17.46 -1.08 -11.48
CA GLU A 187 16.36 -1.31 -12.43
C GLU A 187 15.35 -2.38 -12.01
N SER A 188 15.69 -3.20 -11.02
CA SER A 188 14.81 -4.29 -10.58
C SER A 188 13.74 -3.76 -9.63
N PHE A 189 12.50 -4.20 -9.84
CA PHE A 189 11.38 -3.89 -8.94
C PHE A 189 10.71 -5.18 -8.49
N SER A 190 10.29 -5.26 -7.24
CA SER A 190 9.53 -6.38 -6.71
C SER A 190 8.51 -5.90 -5.69
N LEU A 191 7.42 -6.66 -5.58
CA LEU A 191 6.36 -6.39 -4.63
C LEU A 191 5.73 -7.67 -4.11
N GLU A 192 5.14 -7.57 -2.93
CA GLU A 192 4.36 -8.63 -2.31
C GLU A 192 3.10 -8.05 -1.66
N ARG A 193 1.99 -8.78 -1.76
CA ARG A 193 0.73 -8.54 -1.04
C ARG A 193 0.31 -9.80 -0.32
N TRP A 194 -0.03 -9.67 0.95
CA TRP A 194 -0.45 -10.77 1.81
C TRP A 194 -1.71 -10.41 2.59
N GLU A 195 -2.51 -11.43 2.92
CA GLU A 195 -3.69 -11.30 3.76
C GLU A 195 -3.75 -12.45 4.78
N TRP A 196 -4.13 -12.12 6.01
CA TRP A 196 -4.47 -13.11 7.02
C TRP A 196 -5.89 -13.65 6.82
N LYS A 197 -6.03 -14.97 6.65
CA LYS A 197 -7.30 -15.65 6.35
C LYS A 197 -7.93 -16.42 7.52
N GLY A 198 -7.41 -16.27 8.75
CA GLY A 198 -7.94 -16.96 9.94
C GLY A 198 -7.06 -18.10 10.46
N ARG A 199 -7.58 -18.89 11.40
CA ARG A 199 -6.91 -20.05 12.00
C ARG A 199 -7.58 -21.36 11.58
N GLY A 200 -6.81 -22.22 10.92
CA GLY A 200 -7.32 -23.51 10.45
C GLY A 200 -6.40 -24.16 9.44
N LYS A 201 -6.74 -25.39 9.04
CA LYS A 201 -6.00 -26.13 8.01
C LYS A 201 -6.19 -25.43 6.65
N GLY A 202 -5.13 -24.83 6.13
CA GLY A 202 -5.17 -24.04 4.90
C GLY A 202 -5.48 -22.55 5.12
N GLU A 203 -5.52 -22.10 6.38
CA GLU A 203 -5.68 -20.68 6.74
C GLU A 203 -4.35 -20.09 7.22
N GLY A 204 -4.39 -18.86 7.72
CA GLY A 204 -3.22 -18.09 8.14
C GLY A 204 -2.82 -17.01 7.14
N TRP A 205 -1.56 -16.59 7.19
CA TRP A 205 -1.03 -15.63 6.22
C TRP A 205 -0.93 -16.27 4.84
N GLN A 206 -1.65 -15.70 3.87
CA GLN A 206 -1.63 -16.12 2.48
C GLN A 206 -1.08 -15.02 1.61
N ARG A 207 -0.10 -15.37 0.77
CA ARG A 207 0.41 -14.47 -0.26
C ARG A 207 -0.66 -14.35 -1.32
N LEU A 208 -1.18 -13.15 -1.54
CA LEU A 208 -2.13 -12.87 -2.60
C LEU A 208 -1.44 -12.59 -3.92
N VAL A 209 -0.31 -11.89 -3.89
CA VAL A 209 0.49 -11.57 -5.08
C VAL A 209 1.96 -11.50 -4.71
N ARG A 210 2.81 -11.97 -5.63
CA ARG A 210 4.22 -11.60 -5.75
C ARG A 210 4.52 -11.19 -7.19
N MET A 211 5.33 -10.15 -7.37
CA MET A 211 5.93 -9.82 -8.67
C MET A 211 7.42 -9.51 -8.48
N GLY A 212 8.23 -9.88 -9.47
CA GLY A 212 9.68 -9.68 -9.44
C GLY A 212 10.44 -10.72 -8.60
N ASP A 213 11.76 -10.64 -8.70
CA ASP A 213 12.68 -11.69 -8.20
C ASP A 213 13.35 -11.35 -6.86
N LEU A 214 13.19 -10.12 -6.38
CA LEU A 214 13.69 -9.72 -5.06
C LEU A 214 12.75 -10.23 -3.96
N TRP A 215 13.27 -10.31 -2.74
CA TRP A 215 12.56 -10.83 -1.58
C TRP A 215 12.33 -9.71 -0.57
N LEU A 216 11.10 -9.62 -0.04
CA LEU A 216 10.70 -8.59 0.91
C LEU A 216 10.53 -9.16 2.33
N PRO A 217 10.83 -8.40 3.40
CA PRO A 217 10.63 -8.84 4.77
C PRO A 217 9.15 -8.81 5.20
N CYS A 218 8.21 -9.21 4.34
CA CYS A 218 6.79 -9.33 4.67
C CYS A 218 6.55 -10.36 5.79
N GLY A 219 7.27 -11.49 5.77
CA GLY A 219 7.23 -12.48 6.86
C GLY A 219 7.64 -11.91 8.22
N PRO A 220 8.80 -11.24 8.35
CA PRO A 220 9.15 -10.48 9.54
C PRO A 220 8.07 -9.47 9.99
N ALA A 221 7.45 -8.72 9.06
CA ALA A 221 6.36 -7.80 9.40
C ALA A 221 5.10 -8.51 9.94
N MET A 222 4.88 -9.79 9.59
CA MET A 222 3.80 -10.63 10.12
C MET A 222 4.06 -11.16 11.54
N ASP A 223 5.33 -11.24 11.97
CA ASP A 223 5.74 -11.72 13.29
C ASP A 223 6.19 -10.52 14.15
N GLU A 224 5.24 -9.65 14.48
CA GLU A 224 5.51 -8.36 15.14
C GLU A 224 6.21 -8.51 16.50
N LYS A 225 6.04 -9.67 17.16
CA LYS A 225 6.65 -9.97 18.47
C LYS A 225 8.17 -10.05 18.42
N ARG A 226 8.75 -10.25 17.22
CA ARG A 226 10.20 -10.27 17.01
C ARG A 226 10.77 -8.91 16.61
N LEU A 227 9.92 -7.89 16.47
CA LEU A 227 10.31 -6.57 16.05
C LEU A 227 10.33 -5.59 17.23
N LYS A 228 11.08 -4.51 17.04
CA LYS A 228 11.12 -3.36 17.95
C LYS A 228 11.31 -2.11 17.10
N GLU A 229 10.55 -1.06 17.37
CA GLU A 229 10.75 0.24 16.72
C GLU A 229 12.19 0.75 16.92
N GLY A 230 12.79 1.27 15.85
CA GLY A 230 14.21 1.64 15.77
C GLY A 230 15.17 0.45 15.68
N GLY A 231 14.65 -0.78 15.61
CA GLY A 231 15.43 -2.00 15.38
C GLY A 231 15.68 -2.26 13.89
N GLU A 232 16.48 -3.28 13.62
CA GLU A 232 16.86 -3.68 12.26
C GLU A 232 16.41 -5.11 11.95
N VAL A 233 16.03 -5.33 10.69
CA VAL A 233 15.71 -6.63 10.11
C VAL A 233 16.65 -6.87 8.94
N LYS A 234 17.61 -7.78 9.11
CA LYS A 234 18.43 -8.25 8.00
C LYS A 234 17.64 -9.25 7.17
N TYR A 235 17.42 -8.96 5.90
CA TYR A 235 16.67 -9.83 5.00
C TYR A 235 17.32 -9.85 3.61
N GLY A 236 17.78 -11.03 3.19
CA GLY A 236 18.64 -11.15 2.01
C GLY A 236 19.96 -10.40 2.19
N ALA A 237 20.30 -9.55 1.22
CA ALA A 237 21.50 -8.71 1.26
C ALA A 237 21.29 -7.38 2.00
N TYR A 238 20.05 -7.02 2.34
CA TYR A 238 19.69 -5.68 2.80
C TYR A 238 19.30 -5.64 4.27
N VAL A 239 19.45 -4.46 4.87
CA VAL A 239 19.04 -4.16 6.25
C VAL A 239 17.87 -3.19 6.24
N TRP A 240 16.77 -3.58 6.88
CA TRP A 240 15.55 -2.79 6.96
C TRP A 240 15.37 -2.23 8.36
N GLU A 241 15.06 -0.95 8.49
CA GLU A 241 14.75 -0.30 9.75
C GLU A 241 13.26 -0.48 10.08
N VAL A 242 12.95 -0.83 11.33
CA VAL A 242 11.58 -0.80 11.87
C VAL A 242 11.22 0.64 12.25
N VAL A 243 10.67 1.41 11.32
CA VAL A 243 10.39 2.86 11.52
C VAL A 243 9.07 3.12 12.28
N GLU A 244 8.21 2.11 12.37
CA GLU A 244 6.98 2.17 13.14
C GLU A 244 6.56 0.77 13.60
N LEU A 245 6.21 0.65 14.89
CA LEU A 245 5.56 -0.52 15.45
C LEU A 245 4.52 -0.06 16.46
N SER A 246 3.24 -0.29 16.18
CA SER A 246 2.15 0.10 17.07
C SER A 246 1.06 -0.97 17.17
N HIS A 247 0.36 -0.95 18.30
CA HIS A 247 -0.80 -1.80 18.58
C HIS A 247 -2.03 -0.92 18.81
N PHE A 248 -3.18 -1.29 18.28
CA PHE A 248 -4.41 -0.49 18.32
C PHE A 248 -5.69 -1.33 18.27
#